data_AF-A0A168HDV2-F1
#
_entry.id   AF-A0A168HDV2-F1
#
_cell.length_a   1.000
_cell.length_b   1.000
_cell.length_c   1.000
_cell.angle_alpha   90.00
_cell.angle_beta   90.00
_cell.angle_gamma   90.00
#
_symmetry.space_group_name_H-M   'P 1'
#
loop_
_entity.id
_entity.type
_entity.pdbx_description
1 polymer ?
#
loop_
_entity_poly.entity_id
_entity_poly.type
_entity_poly.pdbx_seq_one_letter_code
_entity_poly.pdbx_strand_id
1 'polypeptide(L)'
;MLPLDPDNDYNVEILICGGSSSPKATSAADDTCGRINLGDEDPQWEMDTFVHKRVMPDGYKDANHDPTFDPLIYNHKKPLGKRWTQGLASTDIARMYHSVALALPDGRLWIAGSNSVDPPDIHAKYPTEYRVEYYTPPHLYKRPEETRPRISHVPRVVTYGQEFEILLHLQDNVKDAKKLKVAVMRPGFSTHSMHMSQRYVYLRYQVDPAFETLKIMAPPNANIYPPGSAYLVVTYDGVPCKGTEFFIEKDVNDLQI
;
A
#
# COMPACT_ATOMS: atom_id res chain seq x y z
N MET A 1 -8.56 2.13 1.04
CA MET A 1 -8.93 1.18 2.12
C MET A 1 -7.70 0.93 2.97
N LEU A 2 -7.82 0.93 4.28
CA LEU A 2 -6.73 0.55 5.18
C LEU A 2 -6.54 -0.98 5.20
N PRO A 3 -5.40 -1.50 5.70
CA PRO A 3 -5.17 -2.94 5.78
C PRO A 3 -6.29 -3.69 6.51
N LEU A 4 -6.73 -4.82 5.95
CA LEU A 4 -7.69 -5.71 6.61
C LEU A 4 -6.95 -6.60 7.62
N ASP A 5 -7.50 -6.77 8.82
CA ASP A 5 -6.84 -7.45 9.94
C ASP A 5 -7.71 -8.59 10.50
N PRO A 6 -7.22 -9.84 10.60
CA PRO A 6 -8.00 -10.92 11.21
C PRO A 6 -8.32 -10.67 12.69
N ASP A 7 -7.57 -9.80 13.38
CA ASP A 7 -7.76 -9.47 14.80
C ASP A 7 -9.03 -8.63 15.02
N ASN A 8 -9.54 -7.94 13.98
CA ASN A 8 -10.77 -7.16 14.00
C ASN A 8 -11.85 -7.71 13.06
N ASP A 9 -11.79 -9.02 12.79
CA ASP A 9 -12.68 -9.72 11.85
C ASP A 9 -12.72 -9.09 10.44
N TYR A 10 -11.56 -8.59 10.00
CA TYR A 10 -11.40 -7.93 8.70
C TYR A 10 -12.32 -6.71 8.51
N ASN A 11 -12.62 -5.99 9.59
CA ASN A 11 -13.38 -4.75 9.53
C ASN A 11 -12.79 -3.77 8.51
N VAL A 12 -13.68 -3.20 7.68
CA VAL A 12 -13.29 -2.35 6.56
C VAL A 12 -13.22 -0.90 7.01
N GLU A 13 -12.02 -0.34 6.92
CA GLU A 13 -11.80 1.08 7.17
C GLU A 13 -11.38 1.81 5.90
N ILE A 14 -11.99 2.97 5.66
CA ILE A 14 -11.72 3.81 4.49
C ILE A 14 -11.12 5.13 4.96
N LEU A 15 -10.08 5.58 4.25
CA LEU A 15 -9.47 6.90 4.40
C LEU A 15 -9.63 7.63 3.06
N ILE A 16 -10.12 8.86 3.10
CA ILE A 16 -10.24 9.74 1.94
C ILE A 16 -9.67 11.09 2.34
N CYS A 17 -8.67 11.59 1.62
CA CYS A 17 -8.08 12.90 1.87
C CYS A 17 -7.99 13.74 0.60
N GLY A 18 -8.10 15.06 0.74
CA GLY A 18 -7.92 16.03 -0.32
C GLY A 18 -9.04 16.01 -1.35
N GLY A 19 -8.67 16.25 -2.61
CA GLY A 19 -9.63 16.43 -3.70
C GLY A 19 -10.05 17.89 -3.86
N SER A 20 -11.16 18.12 -4.54
CA SER A 20 -11.72 19.45 -4.75
C SER A 20 -13.24 19.39 -4.93
N SER A 21 -13.93 20.50 -4.71
CA SER A 21 -15.40 20.56 -4.80
C SER A 21 -15.95 20.44 -6.21
N SER A 22 -15.12 20.63 -7.25
CA SER A 22 -15.51 20.39 -8.64
C SER A 22 -14.29 20.10 -9.53
N PRO A 23 -14.43 19.29 -10.59
CA PRO A 23 -13.34 18.95 -11.49
C PRO A 23 -13.04 20.10 -12.48
N LYS A 24 -12.56 21.23 -11.97
CA LYS A 24 -12.26 22.43 -12.76
C LYS A 24 -10.85 22.93 -12.47
N ALA A 25 -10.26 23.59 -13.46
CA ALA A 25 -8.94 24.20 -13.36
C ALA A 25 -8.79 25.21 -12.20
N THR A 26 -9.89 25.83 -11.81
CA THR A 26 -9.90 26.90 -10.80
C THR A 26 -10.30 26.42 -9.41
N SER A 27 -10.61 25.13 -9.25
CA SER A 27 -11.06 24.60 -7.96
C SER A 27 -9.89 24.51 -6.99
N ALA A 28 -10.05 25.10 -5.80
CA ALA A 28 -9.07 24.94 -4.75
C ALA A 28 -9.04 23.49 -4.27
N ALA A 29 -7.83 22.99 -4.02
CA ALA A 29 -7.61 21.73 -3.33
C ALA A 29 -8.12 21.83 -1.88
N ASP A 30 -8.71 20.74 -1.39
CA ASP A 30 -9.19 20.63 -0.02
C ASP A 30 -8.09 20.04 0.90
N ASP A 31 -8.11 20.42 2.18
CA ASP A 31 -7.31 19.80 3.25
C ASP A 31 -8.15 18.91 4.15
N THR A 32 -9.39 18.59 3.79
CA THR A 32 -10.15 17.59 4.55
C THR A 32 -9.55 16.20 4.39
N CYS A 33 -9.50 15.44 5.49
CA CYS A 33 -9.30 14.00 5.42
C CYS A 33 -10.26 13.28 6.37
N GLY A 34 -11.09 12.38 5.84
CA GLY A 34 -12.03 11.59 6.60
C GLY A 34 -11.60 10.13 6.71
N ARG A 35 -11.73 9.57 7.91
CA ARG A 35 -11.67 8.12 8.16
C ARG A 35 -13.06 7.63 8.57
N ILE A 36 -13.49 6.50 8.03
CA ILE A 36 -14.73 5.83 8.43
C ILE A 36 -14.49 4.34 8.62
N ASN A 37 -15.02 3.78 9.71
CA ASN A 37 -15.04 2.34 9.96
C ASN A 37 -16.41 1.79 9.61
N LEU A 38 -16.48 0.97 8.56
CA LEU A 38 -17.73 0.39 8.08
C LEU A 38 -18.19 -0.84 8.88
N GLY A 39 -17.36 -1.30 9.83
CA GLY A 39 -17.73 -2.37 10.76
C GLY A 39 -18.47 -1.89 12.01
N ASP A 40 -18.58 -0.57 12.23
CA ASP A 40 -19.33 -0.02 13.37
C ASP A 40 -20.84 -0.16 13.14
N GLU A 41 -21.64 -0.32 14.22
CA GLU A 41 -23.12 -0.39 14.13
C GLU A 41 -23.72 0.87 13.48
N ASP A 42 -23.09 2.02 13.70
CA ASP A 42 -23.42 3.31 13.11
C ASP A 42 -22.13 3.98 12.61
N PRO A 43 -21.69 3.73 11.36
CA PRO A 43 -20.44 4.24 10.82
C PRO A 43 -20.39 5.77 10.77
N GLN A 44 -19.45 6.37 11.50
CA GLN A 44 -19.24 7.83 11.54
C GLN A 44 -17.91 8.24 10.91
N TRP A 45 -17.90 9.43 10.30
CA TRP A 45 -16.67 10.05 9.81
C TRP A 45 -15.88 10.70 10.96
N GLU A 46 -14.66 10.23 11.17
CA GLU A 46 -13.64 10.91 11.96
C GLU A 46 -12.83 11.81 11.04
N MET A 47 -13.03 13.13 11.16
CA MET A 47 -12.38 14.13 10.31
C MET A 47 -11.04 14.58 10.91
N ASP A 48 -10.03 14.68 10.06
CA ASP A 48 -8.69 15.20 10.32
C ASP A 48 -8.35 16.27 9.27
N THR A 49 -7.30 17.04 9.53
CA THR A 49 -6.74 18.00 8.56
C THR A 49 -5.56 17.35 7.84
N PHE A 50 -5.67 17.26 6.51
CA PHE A 50 -4.61 16.82 5.63
C PHE A 50 -3.50 17.88 5.59
N VAL A 51 -2.25 17.43 5.75
CA VAL A 51 -1.10 18.31 5.99
C VAL A 51 -0.91 19.36 4.89
N HIS A 52 -1.14 18.97 3.63
CA HIS A 52 -1.07 19.85 2.49
C HIS A 52 -2.32 19.65 1.65
N LYS A 53 -2.94 20.74 1.21
CA LYS A 53 -4.04 20.70 0.25
C LYS A 53 -3.55 20.07 -1.04
N ARG A 54 -4.17 18.97 -1.46
CA ARG A 54 -3.84 18.32 -2.72
C ARG A 54 -5.12 17.89 -3.38
N VAL A 55 -5.29 18.28 -4.64
CA VAL A 55 -6.12 17.45 -5.52
C VAL A 55 -5.26 16.23 -5.81
N MET A 56 -5.84 15.05 -5.68
CA MET A 56 -5.16 13.84 -6.11
C MET A 56 -4.88 13.98 -7.63
N PRO A 57 -4.02 13.14 -8.25
CA PRO A 57 -3.91 13.06 -9.71
C PRO A 57 -5.24 12.99 -10.53
N ASP A 58 -6.43 13.01 -9.93
CA ASP A 58 -7.72 13.16 -10.63
C ASP A 58 -8.05 14.64 -10.89
N GLY A 59 -7.20 15.56 -10.41
CA GLY A 59 -7.34 16.99 -10.61
C GLY A 59 -7.24 17.37 -12.07
N TYR A 60 -8.34 17.89 -12.62
CA TYR A 60 -8.53 18.28 -14.01
C TYR A 60 -7.29 18.93 -14.66
N LYS A 61 -7.10 18.70 -15.98
CA LYS A 61 -6.02 19.34 -16.76
C LYS A 61 -5.97 20.85 -16.49
N ASP A 62 -4.78 21.37 -16.18
CA ASP A 62 -4.54 22.77 -15.81
C ASP A 62 -5.16 23.23 -14.47
N ALA A 63 -5.66 22.31 -13.62
CA ALA A 63 -6.15 22.63 -12.28
C ALA A 63 -5.09 22.76 -11.22
N ASN A 64 -3.98 22.06 -11.41
CA ASN A 64 -2.93 22.00 -10.42
C ASN A 64 -1.74 22.83 -10.91
N HIS A 65 -1.56 24.00 -10.32
CA HIS A 65 -0.44 24.91 -10.59
C HIS A 65 0.51 25.04 -9.39
N ASP A 66 0.30 24.23 -8.35
CA ASP A 66 1.07 24.24 -7.11
C ASP A 66 1.45 22.80 -6.72
N PRO A 67 2.47 22.22 -7.39
CA PRO A 67 2.87 20.85 -7.13
C PRO A 67 3.35 20.69 -5.68
N THR A 68 2.92 19.60 -5.03
CA THR A 68 3.50 19.22 -3.75
C THR A 68 4.62 18.21 -3.95
N PHE A 69 5.80 18.55 -3.44
CA PHE A 69 7.03 17.75 -3.59
C PHE A 69 7.27 16.78 -2.43
N ASP A 70 6.64 17.03 -1.28
CA ASP A 70 6.84 16.23 -0.07
C ASP A 70 5.84 15.07 0.00
N PRO A 71 6.30 13.81 0.13
CA PRO A 71 5.41 12.71 0.43
C PRO A 71 4.95 12.77 1.89
N LEU A 72 3.85 12.07 2.19
CA LEU A 72 3.32 11.89 3.54
C LEU A 72 3.13 10.40 3.80
N ILE A 73 3.41 9.95 5.02
CA ILE A 73 3.08 8.59 5.47
C ILE A 73 1.99 8.66 6.54
N TYR A 74 0.86 8.01 6.27
CA TYR A 74 -0.24 7.87 7.21
C TYR A 74 -0.05 6.64 8.11
N ASN A 75 -0.21 6.82 9.43
CA ASN A 75 -0.21 5.75 10.42
C ASN A 75 -1.58 5.65 11.09
N HIS A 76 -2.38 4.68 10.65
CA HIS A 76 -3.75 4.47 11.13
C HIS A 76 -3.88 4.06 12.61
N LYS A 77 -2.79 3.64 13.25
CA LYS A 77 -2.78 3.22 14.67
C LYS A 77 -2.47 4.37 15.63
N LYS A 78 -2.01 5.53 15.11
CA LYS A 78 -1.74 6.71 15.95
C LYS A 78 -3.04 7.48 16.24
N PRO A 79 -3.11 8.19 17.38
CA PRO A 79 -4.26 9.04 17.69
C PRO A 79 -4.40 10.17 16.67
N LEU A 80 -5.62 10.70 16.55
CA LEU A 80 -5.96 11.86 15.70
C LEU A 80 -4.97 13.01 15.92
N GLY A 81 -4.59 13.70 14.83
CA GLY A 81 -3.59 14.78 14.85
C GLY A 81 -2.12 14.31 14.96
N LYS A 82 -1.86 13.00 15.11
CA LYS A 82 -0.50 12.43 15.12
C LYS A 82 -0.28 11.35 14.05
N ARG A 83 -1.20 11.22 13.10
CA ARG A 83 -1.20 10.14 12.10
C ARG A 83 -0.28 10.38 10.93
N TRP A 84 0.07 11.64 10.66
CA TRP A 84 0.91 12.01 9.52
C TRP A 84 2.38 12.12 9.91
N THR A 85 3.23 11.42 9.15
CA THR A 85 4.68 11.63 9.19
C THR A 85 5.06 12.56 8.04
N GLN A 86 5.75 13.65 8.37
CA GLN A 86 6.22 14.71 7.47
C GLN A 86 7.76 14.72 7.46
N GLY A 87 8.37 15.61 6.65
CA GLY A 87 9.83 15.73 6.57
C GLY A 87 10.50 14.49 5.95
N LEU A 88 9.80 13.86 5.01
CA LEU A 88 10.29 12.74 4.22
C LEU A 88 11.15 13.27 3.05
N ALA A 89 11.90 12.38 2.38
CA ALA A 89 12.67 12.78 1.20
C ALA A 89 11.74 13.33 0.10
N SER A 90 11.97 14.58 -0.30
CA SER A 90 11.19 15.28 -1.33
C SER A 90 11.70 14.95 -2.73
N THR A 91 10.85 15.11 -3.73
CA THR A 91 11.22 15.04 -5.15
C THR A 91 11.37 16.44 -5.75
N ASP A 92 12.08 16.58 -6.87
CA ASP A 92 12.07 17.79 -7.71
C ASP A 92 11.14 17.65 -8.94
N ILE A 93 10.44 16.50 -9.05
CA ILE A 93 9.54 16.18 -10.15
C ILE A 93 8.10 16.47 -9.75
N ALA A 94 7.44 17.36 -10.48
CA ALA A 94 6.02 17.64 -10.29
C ALA A 94 5.15 16.47 -10.78
N ARG A 95 4.60 15.67 -9.85
CA ARG A 95 3.67 14.57 -10.13
C ARG A 95 2.22 15.08 -10.12
N MET A 96 1.69 15.36 -11.30
CA MET A 96 0.41 16.07 -11.52
C MET A 96 -0.72 15.12 -12.00
N TYR A 97 -1.65 15.59 -12.84
CA TYR A 97 -2.86 14.87 -13.28
C TYR A 97 -2.63 13.43 -13.76
N HIS A 98 -1.80 13.16 -14.77
CA HIS A 98 -1.56 11.77 -15.19
C HIS A 98 -0.44 11.06 -14.41
N SER A 99 -0.18 11.46 -13.16
CA SER A 99 0.77 10.74 -12.31
C SER A 99 0.13 9.52 -11.63
N VAL A 100 0.98 8.55 -11.31
CA VAL A 100 0.59 7.27 -10.69
C VAL A 100 1.61 6.88 -9.63
N ALA A 101 1.16 6.13 -8.63
CA ALA A 101 2.02 5.51 -7.63
C ALA A 101 1.54 4.07 -7.35
N LEU A 102 2.48 3.14 -7.22
CA LEU A 102 2.20 1.72 -6.92
C LEU A 102 3.16 1.20 -5.84
N ALA A 103 2.64 0.43 -4.89
CA ALA A 103 3.48 -0.29 -3.93
C ALA A 103 4.13 -1.51 -4.58
N LEU A 104 5.43 -1.67 -4.39
CA LEU A 104 6.19 -2.79 -4.93
C LEU A 104 6.35 -3.91 -3.90
N PRO A 105 6.48 -5.18 -4.34
CA PRO A 105 6.68 -6.33 -3.45
C PRO A 105 7.95 -6.22 -2.58
N ASP A 106 8.92 -5.40 -2.97
CA ASP A 106 10.13 -5.17 -2.18
C ASP A 106 9.99 -4.06 -1.12
N GLY A 107 8.79 -3.50 -0.94
CA GLY A 107 8.47 -2.47 0.04
C GLY A 107 8.72 -1.03 -0.43
N ARG A 108 9.27 -0.83 -1.63
CA ARG A 108 9.39 0.51 -2.23
C ARG A 108 8.09 0.95 -2.89
N LEU A 109 8.00 2.22 -3.24
CA LEU A 109 6.93 2.76 -4.09
C LEU A 109 7.51 3.10 -5.46
N TRP A 110 6.84 2.67 -6.52
CA TRP A 110 7.12 3.12 -7.88
C TRP A 110 6.22 4.32 -8.20
N ILE A 111 6.81 5.40 -8.70
CA ILE A 111 6.13 6.67 -8.98
C ILE A 111 6.47 7.09 -10.41
N ALA A 112 5.45 7.42 -11.19
CA ALA A 112 5.61 7.74 -12.61
C ALA A 112 4.54 8.71 -13.12
N GLY A 113 4.70 9.13 -14.37
CA GLY A 113 3.79 10.04 -15.05
C GLY A 113 3.92 11.49 -14.59
N SER A 114 3.18 12.35 -15.26
CA SER A 114 3.12 13.79 -15.00
C SER A 114 1.85 14.36 -15.66
N ASN A 115 1.79 15.67 -15.85
CA ASN A 115 0.68 16.37 -16.49
C ASN A 115 0.49 15.99 -17.98
N SER A 116 -0.72 16.16 -18.49
CA SER A 116 -1.05 15.91 -19.91
C SER A 116 -0.65 17.08 -20.81
N VAL A 117 0.59 17.04 -21.28
CA VAL A 117 1.10 17.99 -22.29
C VAL A 117 0.90 17.39 -23.68
N ASP A 118 0.20 18.11 -24.56
CA ASP A 118 -0.14 17.66 -25.91
C ASP A 118 0.12 18.80 -26.92
N PRO A 119 1.04 18.64 -27.89
CA PRO A 119 1.93 17.48 -28.04
C PRO A 119 2.92 17.34 -26.86
N PRO A 120 3.51 16.15 -26.63
CA PRO A 120 4.53 15.97 -25.60
C PRO A 120 5.65 17.01 -25.70
N ASP A 121 5.97 17.65 -24.58
CA ASP A 121 6.98 18.71 -24.49
C ASP A 121 7.72 18.63 -23.15
N ILE A 122 9.03 18.41 -23.23
CA ILE A 122 9.95 18.32 -22.08
C ILE A 122 10.36 19.69 -21.54
N HIS A 123 10.00 20.78 -22.22
CA HIS A 123 10.31 22.17 -21.84
C HIS A 123 9.10 22.95 -21.31
N ALA A 124 7.90 22.35 -21.33
CA ALA A 124 6.71 22.96 -20.74
C ALA A 124 6.87 23.19 -19.22
N LYS A 125 6.09 24.12 -18.65
CA LYS A 125 6.13 24.47 -17.22
C LYS A 125 5.99 23.25 -16.29
N TYR A 126 5.08 22.34 -16.63
CA TYR A 126 4.98 21.01 -16.04
C TYR A 126 5.18 20.01 -17.19
N PRO A 127 6.44 19.60 -17.43
CA PRO A 127 6.81 18.92 -18.66
C PRO A 127 6.25 17.50 -18.74
N THR A 128 6.23 16.96 -19.97
CA THR A 128 6.09 15.52 -20.17
C THR A 128 7.25 14.81 -19.45
N GLU A 129 6.92 14.03 -18.43
CA GLU A 129 7.91 13.34 -17.61
C GLU A 129 8.05 11.87 -18.04
N TYR A 130 9.25 11.52 -18.49
CA TYR A 130 9.60 10.15 -18.88
C TYR A 130 10.37 9.41 -17.78
N ARG A 131 10.85 10.11 -16.76
CA ARG A 131 11.56 9.51 -15.63
C ARG A 131 10.56 8.90 -14.65
N VAL A 132 10.96 7.75 -14.11
CA VAL A 132 10.30 7.08 -13.00
C VAL A 132 11.14 7.22 -11.74
N GLU A 133 10.48 7.30 -10.59
CA GLU A 133 11.14 7.34 -9.28
C GLU A 133 10.77 6.12 -8.46
N TYR A 134 11.74 5.62 -7.70
CA TYR A 134 11.50 4.65 -6.65
C TYR A 134 11.68 5.33 -5.31
N TYR A 135 10.59 5.47 -4.57
CA TYR A 135 10.65 5.99 -3.21
C TYR A 135 10.86 4.83 -2.23
N THR A 136 11.92 4.91 -1.43
CA THR A 136 12.27 3.94 -0.39
C THR A 136 11.77 4.47 0.95
N PRO A 137 10.71 3.90 1.56
CA PRO A 137 10.21 4.43 2.82
C PRO A 137 11.20 4.27 3.99
N PRO A 138 11.16 5.15 5.01
CA PRO A 138 12.11 5.16 6.13
C PRO A 138 12.28 3.82 6.83
N HIS A 139 11.22 3.01 6.92
CA HIS A 139 11.26 1.72 7.60
C HIS A 139 12.22 0.73 6.92
N LEU A 140 12.47 0.83 5.60
CA LEU A 140 13.42 -0.02 4.91
C LEU A 140 14.88 0.29 5.27
N TYR A 141 15.18 1.47 5.81
CA TYR A 141 16.51 1.84 6.27
C TYR A 141 16.83 1.37 7.69
N LYS A 142 15.86 0.77 8.42
CA LYS A 142 16.11 0.22 9.76
C LYS A 142 17.16 -0.89 9.77
N ARG A 143 17.37 -1.56 8.63
CA ARG A 143 18.40 -2.60 8.47
C ARG A 143 18.80 -2.75 7.00
N PRO A 144 20.03 -3.25 6.71
CA PRO A 144 20.47 -3.53 5.35
C PRO A 144 19.60 -4.57 4.64
N GLU A 145 19.57 -4.52 3.31
CA GLU A 145 18.74 -5.38 2.47
C GLU A 145 18.99 -6.88 2.73
N GLU A 146 20.25 -7.24 2.95
CA GLU A 146 20.74 -8.61 3.14
C GLU A 146 20.21 -9.23 4.44
N THR A 147 19.83 -8.38 5.40
CA THR A 147 19.35 -8.75 6.74
C THR A 147 17.83 -8.60 6.90
N ARG A 148 17.14 -8.20 5.84
CA ARG A 148 15.67 -8.24 5.79
C ARG A 148 15.18 -9.68 5.98
N PRO A 149 13.96 -9.88 6.51
CA PRO A 149 13.36 -11.20 6.53
C PRO A 149 13.37 -11.82 5.13
N ARG A 150 13.65 -13.12 5.03
CA ARG A 150 13.48 -13.86 3.78
C ARG A 150 12.54 -15.02 4.01
N ILE A 151 11.74 -15.32 3.00
CA ILE A 151 10.81 -16.44 3.00
C ILE A 151 11.15 -17.39 1.86
N SER A 152 10.91 -18.68 2.06
CA SER A 152 11.04 -19.69 1.02
C SER A 152 9.97 -20.79 1.17
N HIS A 153 9.87 -21.66 0.17
CA HIS A 153 8.85 -22.72 0.10
C HIS A 153 7.40 -22.19 0.09
N VAL A 154 7.19 -20.98 -0.43
CA VAL A 154 5.84 -20.46 -0.66
C VAL A 154 5.15 -21.32 -1.72
N PRO A 155 3.97 -21.92 -1.43
CA PRO A 155 3.24 -22.70 -2.41
C PRO A 155 2.82 -21.82 -3.58
N ARG A 156 2.77 -22.40 -4.80
CA ARG A 156 2.37 -21.66 -6.01
C ARG A 156 0.91 -21.21 -5.95
N VAL A 157 0.04 -22.04 -5.41
CA VAL A 157 -1.41 -21.83 -5.33
C VAL A 157 -1.90 -22.29 -3.96
N VAL A 158 -2.79 -21.52 -3.36
CA VAL A 158 -3.56 -21.91 -2.17
C VAL A 158 -5.04 -21.66 -2.40
N THR A 159 -5.90 -22.40 -1.71
CA THR A 159 -7.34 -22.12 -1.67
C THR A 159 -7.74 -21.35 -0.43
N TYR A 160 -8.94 -20.75 -0.44
CA TYR A 160 -9.45 -20.01 0.71
C TYR A 160 -9.53 -20.87 1.97
N GLY A 161 -9.08 -20.31 3.10
CA GLY A 161 -9.04 -20.99 4.40
C GLY A 161 -8.02 -22.12 4.52
N GLN A 162 -7.25 -22.42 3.47
CA GLN A 162 -6.20 -23.43 3.51
C GLN A 162 -5.08 -23.00 4.47
N GLU A 163 -4.61 -23.94 5.30
CA GLU A 163 -3.35 -23.81 6.03
C GLU A 163 -2.18 -24.28 5.17
N PHE A 164 -1.09 -23.54 5.18
CA PHE A 164 0.16 -23.90 4.50
C PHE A 164 1.37 -23.45 5.32
N GLU A 165 2.51 -24.08 5.07
CA GLU A 165 3.76 -23.78 5.77
C GLU A 165 4.78 -23.16 4.83
N ILE A 166 5.56 -22.22 5.35
CA ILE A 166 6.70 -21.62 4.66
C ILE A 166 7.90 -21.59 5.60
N LEU A 167 9.10 -21.49 5.05
CA LEU A 167 10.31 -21.27 5.84
C LEU A 167 10.58 -19.78 6.00
N LEU A 168 10.94 -19.39 7.21
CA LEU A 168 11.32 -18.03 7.60
C LEU A 168 12.82 -17.99 7.94
N HIS A 169 13.54 -17.09 7.27
CA HIS A 169 14.96 -16.86 7.52
C HIS A 169 15.12 -15.46 8.13
N LEU A 170 15.35 -15.40 9.43
CA LEU A 170 15.65 -14.19 10.20
C LEU A 170 17.08 -14.23 10.72
N GLN A 171 17.78 -13.11 10.64
CA GLN A 171 19.16 -12.95 11.14
C GLN A 171 19.20 -12.25 12.51
N ASP A 172 18.04 -12.00 13.12
CA ASP A 172 17.94 -11.36 14.43
C ASP A 172 18.37 -12.29 15.56
N ASN A 173 19.26 -11.78 16.43
CA ASN A 173 19.71 -12.50 17.62
C ASN A 173 18.60 -12.71 18.66
N VAL A 174 17.70 -11.73 18.78
CA VAL A 174 16.56 -11.77 19.71
C VAL A 174 15.28 -11.73 18.90
N LYS A 175 14.54 -12.84 18.92
CA LYS A 175 13.33 -13.01 18.13
C LYS A 175 12.08 -12.88 19.01
N ASP A 176 11.29 -11.83 18.77
CA ASP A 176 9.96 -11.61 19.36
C ASP A 176 8.85 -11.78 18.32
N ALA A 177 7.89 -12.66 18.61
CA ALA A 177 6.75 -12.96 17.73
C ALA A 177 5.81 -11.75 17.56
N LYS A 178 5.78 -10.80 18.51
CA LYS A 178 4.97 -9.57 18.42
C LYS A 178 5.44 -8.61 17.34
N LYS A 179 6.71 -8.71 16.95
CA LYS A 179 7.31 -7.92 15.87
C LYS A 179 7.02 -8.49 14.48
N LEU A 180 6.53 -9.73 14.42
CA LEU A 180 6.22 -10.41 13.19
C LEU A 180 4.82 -10.03 12.71
N LYS A 181 4.66 -9.86 11.40
CA LYS A 181 3.37 -9.73 10.72
C LYS A 181 3.46 -10.48 9.39
N VAL A 182 2.39 -11.15 9.02
CA VAL A 182 2.25 -11.85 7.74
C VAL A 182 1.05 -11.26 7.02
N ALA A 183 1.20 -10.93 5.74
CA ALA A 183 0.15 -10.35 4.94
C ALA A 183 0.22 -10.81 3.48
N VAL A 184 -0.90 -10.75 2.79
CA VAL A 184 -0.94 -10.72 1.32
C VAL A 184 -1.10 -9.30 0.83
N MET A 185 -0.36 -8.98 -0.23
CA MET A 185 -0.43 -7.71 -0.90
C MET A 185 -0.75 -7.91 -2.38
N ARG A 186 -1.68 -7.11 -2.88
CA ARG A 186 -1.88 -6.87 -4.31
C ARG A 186 -1.57 -5.40 -4.60
N PRO A 187 -0.53 -5.09 -5.39
CA PRO A 187 -0.29 -3.73 -5.85
C PRO A 187 -1.52 -3.14 -6.53
N GLY A 188 -2.21 -3.92 -7.39
CA GLY A 188 -3.33 -3.43 -8.18
C GLY A 188 -2.86 -2.62 -9.38
N PHE A 189 -3.70 -1.71 -9.87
CA PHE A 189 -3.35 -0.74 -10.90
C PHE A 189 -3.84 0.66 -10.52
N SER A 190 -3.14 1.68 -11.02
CA SER A 190 -3.40 3.09 -10.69
C SER A 190 -3.47 3.92 -11.97
N THR A 191 -4.51 4.74 -12.10
CA THR A 191 -4.61 5.79 -13.13
C THR A 191 -5.56 6.88 -12.66
N HIS A 192 -5.29 8.14 -12.98
CA HIS A 192 -6.17 9.27 -12.61
C HIS A 192 -6.59 9.24 -11.13
N SER A 193 -5.64 8.99 -10.21
CA SER A 193 -5.86 8.74 -8.77
C SER A 193 -6.73 7.56 -8.36
N MET A 194 -7.31 6.86 -9.31
CA MET A 194 -8.08 5.68 -9.03
C MET A 194 -7.11 4.53 -8.87
N HIS A 195 -7.08 3.99 -7.66
CA HIS A 195 -6.35 2.76 -7.37
C HIS A 195 -7.34 1.60 -7.30
N MET A 196 -7.31 0.78 -8.34
CA MET A 196 -8.19 -0.38 -8.44
C MET A 196 -7.45 -1.64 -7.97
N SER A 197 -8.19 -2.51 -7.29
CA SER A 197 -7.72 -3.83 -6.85
C SER A 197 -6.53 -3.84 -5.88
N GLN A 198 -6.04 -2.68 -5.42
CA GLN A 198 -5.03 -2.64 -4.35
C GLN A 198 -5.63 -3.24 -3.09
N ARG A 199 -4.96 -4.23 -2.52
CA ARG A 199 -5.34 -4.84 -1.24
C ARG A 199 -4.11 -5.17 -0.43
N TYR A 200 -4.24 -5.01 0.89
CA TYR A 200 -3.28 -5.48 1.87
C TYR A 200 -4.07 -6.14 2.99
N VAL A 201 -3.88 -7.45 3.18
CA VAL A 201 -4.67 -8.26 4.10
C VAL A 201 -3.72 -9.02 5.01
N TYR A 202 -3.75 -8.74 6.30
CA TYR A 202 -3.02 -9.53 7.28
C TYR A 202 -3.58 -10.95 7.35
N LEU A 203 -2.71 -11.92 7.61
CA LEU A 203 -3.06 -13.32 7.73
C LEU A 203 -2.89 -13.80 9.16
N ARG A 204 -3.69 -14.80 9.55
CA ARG A 204 -3.44 -15.56 10.77
C ARG A 204 -2.24 -16.45 10.54
N TYR A 205 -1.37 -16.55 11.53
CA TYR A 205 -0.19 -17.40 11.46
C TYR A 205 0.22 -17.90 12.84
N GLN A 206 1.02 -18.96 12.85
CA GLN A 206 1.76 -19.46 13.99
C GLN A 206 3.22 -19.58 13.58
N VAL A 207 4.11 -19.08 14.44
CA VAL A 207 5.57 -19.23 14.27
C VAL A 207 6.04 -20.29 15.26
N ASP A 208 6.93 -21.16 14.79
CA ASP A 208 7.54 -22.16 15.67
C ASP A 208 8.53 -21.52 16.66
N PRO A 209 8.90 -22.20 17.76
CA PRO A 209 9.82 -21.64 18.75
C PRO A 209 11.20 -21.25 18.19
N ALA A 210 11.67 -21.87 17.11
CA ALA A 210 12.96 -21.54 16.49
C ALA A 210 12.87 -20.36 15.51
N PHE A 211 11.66 -19.93 15.12
CA PHE A 211 11.39 -18.95 14.07
C PHE A 211 12.02 -19.35 12.73
N GLU A 212 11.84 -20.61 12.37
CA GLU A 212 12.27 -21.19 11.10
C GLU A 212 11.08 -21.54 10.21
N THR A 213 9.90 -21.75 10.80
CA THR A 213 8.68 -22.14 10.08
C THR A 213 7.51 -21.25 10.47
N LEU A 214 6.76 -20.81 9.46
CA LEU A 214 5.47 -20.14 9.64
C LEU A 214 4.37 -21.02 9.08
N LYS A 215 3.43 -21.41 9.95
CA LYS A 215 2.14 -21.99 9.55
C LYS A 215 1.15 -20.86 9.36
N ILE A 216 0.66 -20.67 8.13
CA ILE A 216 -0.13 -19.52 7.70
C ILE A 216 -1.51 -20.01 7.24
N MET A 217 -2.56 -19.26 7.59
CA MET A 217 -3.90 -19.47 7.07
C MET A 217 -4.18 -18.49 5.94
N ALA A 218 -4.54 -19.02 4.76
CA ALA A 218 -4.98 -18.21 3.61
C ALA A 218 -6.24 -17.39 3.96
N PRO A 219 -6.54 -16.29 3.23
CA PRO A 219 -7.77 -15.54 3.44
C PRO A 219 -9.01 -16.44 3.46
N PRO A 220 -10.04 -16.14 4.27
CA PRO A 220 -11.13 -17.07 4.50
C PRO A 220 -12.09 -17.19 3.31
N ASN A 221 -12.19 -16.17 2.45
CA ASN A 221 -13.07 -16.14 1.29
C ASN A 221 -12.75 -14.99 0.33
N ALA A 222 -13.42 -15.00 -0.82
CA ALA A 222 -13.24 -14.03 -1.91
C ALA A 222 -13.67 -12.58 -1.57
N ASN A 223 -14.46 -12.36 -0.51
CA ASN A 223 -14.86 -11.01 -0.11
C ASN A 223 -13.68 -10.27 0.56
N ILE A 224 -12.84 -11.01 1.30
CA ILE A 224 -11.64 -10.48 1.96
C ILE A 224 -10.52 -10.28 0.94
N TYR A 225 -10.28 -11.25 0.07
CA TYR A 225 -9.29 -11.17 -0.99
C TYR A 225 -9.84 -11.82 -2.28
N PRO A 226 -10.06 -11.07 -3.37
CA PRO A 226 -10.54 -11.63 -4.62
C PRO A 226 -9.57 -12.65 -5.22
N PRO A 227 -10.05 -13.64 -5.98
CA PRO A 227 -9.18 -14.67 -6.55
C PRO A 227 -8.14 -14.08 -7.51
N GLY A 228 -6.99 -14.75 -7.60
CA GLY A 228 -5.88 -14.42 -8.50
C GLY A 228 -4.55 -14.18 -7.77
N SER A 229 -3.63 -13.52 -8.47
CA SER A 229 -2.27 -13.30 -7.99
C SER A 229 -2.19 -12.42 -6.73
N ALA A 230 -1.18 -12.70 -5.93
CA ALA A 230 -0.87 -12.05 -4.67
C ALA A 230 0.64 -12.11 -4.42
N TYR A 231 1.15 -11.19 -3.60
CA TYR A 231 2.47 -11.31 -2.99
C TYR A 231 2.32 -11.63 -1.52
N LEU A 232 2.91 -12.73 -1.06
CA LEU A 232 3.08 -13.03 0.35
C LEU A 232 4.22 -12.19 0.91
N VAL A 233 3.93 -11.41 1.95
CA VAL A 233 4.87 -10.50 2.59
C VAL A 233 4.95 -10.80 4.08
N VAL A 234 6.16 -11.06 4.57
CA VAL A 234 6.46 -11.19 5.99
C VAL A 234 7.23 -9.97 6.44
N THR A 235 6.75 -9.31 7.48
CA THR A 235 7.35 -8.12 8.07
C THR A 235 7.86 -8.44 9.46
N TYR A 236 9.10 -8.05 9.76
CA TYR A 236 9.69 -8.18 11.09
C TYR A 236 10.22 -6.83 11.55
N ASP A 237 9.77 -6.37 12.72
CA ASP A 237 10.15 -5.05 13.29
C ASP A 237 9.87 -3.86 12.35
N GLY A 238 8.81 -3.99 11.55
CA GLY A 238 8.42 -3.02 10.55
C GLY A 238 9.21 -3.07 9.24
N VAL A 239 10.10 -4.06 9.05
CA VAL A 239 10.86 -4.26 7.80
C VAL A 239 10.30 -5.46 7.04
N PRO A 240 9.70 -5.28 5.85
CA PRO A 240 9.19 -6.40 5.05
C PRO A 240 10.31 -7.18 4.36
N CYS A 241 10.06 -8.45 4.06
CA CYS A 241 10.81 -9.22 3.07
C CYS A 241 10.60 -8.64 1.66
N LYS A 242 11.33 -9.16 0.67
CA LYS A 242 10.86 -9.10 -0.72
C LYS A 242 9.70 -10.08 -0.85
N GLY A 243 8.54 -9.60 -1.27
CA GLY A 243 7.34 -10.41 -1.40
C GLY A 243 7.52 -11.53 -2.43
N THR A 244 6.94 -12.69 -2.13
CA THR A 244 6.95 -13.85 -3.05
C THR A 244 5.58 -13.99 -3.69
N GLU A 245 5.56 -14.09 -5.01
CA GLU A 245 4.32 -14.24 -5.77
C GLU A 245 3.70 -15.64 -5.57
N PHE A 246 2.39 -15.67 -5.41
CA PHE A 246 1.57 -16.87 -5.40
C PHE A 246 0.12 -16.54 -5.80
N PHE A 247 -0.73 -17.55 -5.90
CA PHE A 247 -2.14 -17.38 -6.27
C PHE A 247 -3.06 -17.85 -5.16
N ILE A 248 -4.15 -17.11 -4.96
CA ILE A 248 -5.26 -17.48 -4.09
C ILE A 248 -6.47 -17.76 -4.98
N GLU A 249 -6.98 -18.98 -4.97
CA GLU A 249 -8.07 -19.41 -5.86
C GLU A 249 -9.23 -20.04 -5.08
N LYS A 250 -10.37 -20.20 -5.78
CA LYS A 250 -11.48 -20.99 -5.24
C LYS A 250 -11.19 -22.49 -5.38
N ASP A 251 -10.68 -22.89 -6.53
CA ASP A 251 -10.25 -24.25 -6.84
C ASP A 251 -8.78 -24.23 -7.32
N VAL A 252 -7.98 -25.21 -6.89
CA VAL A 252 -6.60 -25.38 -7.35
C VAL A 252 -6.49 -25.61 -8.87
N ASN A 253 -7.58 -26.04 -9.50
CA ASN A 253 -7.66 -26.30 -10.93
C ASN A 253 -7.97 -25.04 -11.76
N ASP A 254 -8.35 -23.92 -11.14
CA ASP A 254 -8.70 -22.67 -11.85
C ASP A 254 -7.54 -22.10 -12.69
N LEU A 255 -6.30 -22.53 -12.41
CA LEU A 255 -5.08 -22.12 -13.09
C LEU A 255 -4.46 -23.22 -13.97
N GLN A 256 -5.17 -24.32 -14.21
CA GLN A 256 -4.76 -25.32 -15.19
C GLN A 256 -5.08 -24.77 -16.60
N ILE A 257 -4.04 -24.55 -17.39
CA ILE A 257 -4.13 -24.25 -18.83
C ILE A 257 -4.21 -25.57 -19.58
#